data_AF-A0A7R9AQG7-F1
#
_entry.id   AF-A0A7R9AQG7-F1
#
_cell.length_a   1.000
_cell.length_b   1.000
_cell.length_c   1.000
_cell.angle_alpha   90.00
_cell.angle_beta   90.00
_cell.angle_gamma   90.00
#
_symmetry.space_group_name_H-M   'P 1'
#
loop_
_entity.id
_entity.type
_entity.pdbx_description
1 polymer ?
#
loop_
_entity_poly.entity_id
_entity_poly.type
_entity_poly.pdbx_seq_one_letter_code
_entity_poly.pdbx_strand_id
1 'polypeptide(L)'
;MLTFSIRSNTNAKPKALIGQEYAPKPPPPLKGCTCKNSVPFQDEAAVYAQLPEPGMEPGVLPTEIRKLVESRREVKKLMKSPDISPELCLQYNIRQTALKLTANSMYGCLGFPSSRFYAKSLAAMVTAKGREILINTKDLVEKLNYEVIYGDTDSIMINTNCLDYDQVFKIGNKIKAEVNRMYRQVELEIDGVFKYMLLLKKKKYAAVVLSRLPNGEMVQKQELKGLDIVRRDWSQLSAEVGKFVVQQILSDQTPDERIDNIHTHLIQIREDLENHRVPLSLLTITKQLTKNPEDYVDVKAMAHVQVAMRINKKGGKKIRQGDTVEYIICEDGTSLPATQRAYHVDELKTNDGLKIDINYYLAQQIHPVVSRLCEPIEGTDAARIADCLGLDPSNYRKYKHQAEAEEPTPGENISLSDEERYKYCDRLVSGNEEYLSVEKCCNPECSVRPIQYLTSIQNQLNWLICEDPGCTNRIRRVPLHFSRNYPICTQCEKGVMFKEFLPQPSPTRARRNPPKGNNYSLETSRVLARKFHKAVPRSAFHCSGCYNGNFFLAARFKGATKVPAEFELAYMKLREQVEKVLRHSAYSVVDLGQLFNPLNKHDTTPTL
;
A
#
# COMPACT_ATOMS: atom_id res chain seq x y z
N MET A 1 -11.11 12.76 -18.46
CA MET A 1 -11.47 11.47 -17.84
C MET A 1 -12.88 11.50 -17.28
N LEU A 2 -13.61 10.39 -17.37
CA LEU A 2 -14.96 10.22 -16.83
C LEU A 2 -14.93 9.49 -15.49
N THR A 3 -15.74 9.92 -14.54
CA THR A 3 -15.99 9.16 -13.31
C THR A 3 -17.46 8.81 -13.20
N PHE A 4 -17.72 7.57 -12.76
CA PHE A 4 -19.05 7.05 -12.54
C PHE A 4 -19.20 6.50 -11.12
N SER A 5 -20.43 6.58 -10.60
CA SER A 5 -20.86 5.86 -9.40
C SER A 5 -21.97 4.88 -9.74
N ILE A 6 -21.89 3.69 -9.15
CA ILE A 6 -22.94 2.69 -9.10
C ILE A 6 -23.90 3.07 -7.97
N ARG A 7 -25.18 3.19 -8.30
CA ARG A 7 -26.27 3.64 -7.42
C ARG A 7 -27.44 2.66 -7.51
N SER A 8 -28.38 2.75 -6.56
CA SER A 8 -29.63 2.02 -6.69
C SER A 8 -30.54 2.70 -7.73
N ASN A 9 -31.03 1.92 -8.69
CA ASN A 9 -32.03 2.36 -9.65
C ASN A 9 -33.38 2.53 -8.94
N THR A 10 -33.76 3.77 -8.71
CA THR A 10 -35.00 4.14 -8.01
C THR A 10 -36.23 4.15 -8.92
N ASN A 11 -36.08 3.86 -10.22
CA ASN A 11 -37.12 3.90 -11.27
C ASN A 11 -37.55 2.52 -11.80
N ALA A 12 -37.06 1.44 -11.19
CA ALA A 12 -37.25 0.08 -11.70
C ALA A 12 -38.74 -0.37 -11.71
N LYS A 13 -39.46 -0.17 -12.82
CA LYS A 13 -40.72 -0.88 -13.09
C LYS A 13 -40.45 -2.38 -13.33
N PRO A 14 -41.42 -3.29 -13.06
CA PRO A 14 -41.31 -4.68 -13.47
C PRO A 14 -41.21 -4.79 -14.99
N LYS A 15 -40.02 -5.13 -15.49
CA LYS A 15 -39.81 -5.61 -16.86
C LYS A 15 -39.70 -7.12 -16.81
N ALA A 16 -40.39 -7.80 -17.73
CA ALA A 16 -40.29 -9.23 -17.94
C ALA A 16 -38.85 -9.61 -18.28
N LEU A 17 -38.40 -10.74 -17.72
CA LEU A 17 -37.08 -11.32 -17.95
C LEU A 17 -36.89 -11.63 -19.44
N ILE A 18 -35.91 -11.00 -20.09
CA ILE A 18 -35.38 -11.51 -21.35
C ILE A 18 -34.32 -12.53 -20.95
N GLY A 19 -34.62 -13.81 -21.13
CA GLY A 19 -33.69 -14.89 -20.89
C GLY A 19 -32.50 -14.80 -21.84
N GLN A 20 -31.30 -14.87 -21.29
CA GLN A 20 -30.12 -15.30 -22.04
C GLN A 20 -29.44 -16.41 -21.25
N GLU A 21 -29.59 -17.63 -21.78
CA GLU A 21 -28.82 -18.81 -21.42
C GLU A 21 -27.38 -18.61 -21.86
N TYR A 22 -26.43 -18.55 -20.92
CA TYR A 22 -25.06 -19.04 -21.10
C TYR A 22 -24.48 -19.34 -19.72
N ALA A 23 -24.75 -20.54 -19.22
CA ALA A 23 -23.94 -21.16 -18.17
C ALA A 23 -23.78 -22.64 -18.52
N PRO A 24 -22.55 -23.17 -18.66
CA PRO A 24 -22.35 -24.60 -18.84
C PRO A 24 -22.79 -25.35 -17.58
N LYS A 25 -23.58 -26.42 -17.76
CA LYS A 25 -24.08 -27.28 -16.67
C LYS A 25 -22.93 -27.94 -15.90
N PRO A 26 -22.93 -27.94 -14.55
CA PRO A 26 -21.99 -28.74 -13.78
C PRO A 26 -22.33 -30.24 -13.86
N PRO A 27 -21.34 -31.14 -13.74
CA PRO A 27 -21.57 -32.58 -13.78
C PRO A 27 -22.27 -33.08 -12.50
N PRO A 28 -22.98 -34.22 -12.56
CA PRO A 28 -23.78 -34.73 -11.45
C PRO A 28 -22.91 -35.29 -10.31
N PRO A 29 -23.36 -35.20 -9.04
CA PRO A 29 -22.63 -35.73 -7.90
C PRO A 29 -22.76 -37.26 -7.80
N LEU A 30 -21.65 -37.93 -7.49
CA LEU A 30 -21.59 -39.36 -7.17
C LEU A 30 -22.28 -39.64 -5.82
N LYS A 31 -23.16 -40.64 -5.81
CA LYS A 31 -23.91 -41.12 -4.64
C LYS A 31 -23.02 -41.94 -3.72
N GLY A 32 -23.12 -41.68 -2.41
CA GLY A 32 -22.88 -42.69 -1.37
C GLY A 32 -21.95 -42.26 -0.24
N CYS A 33 -22.51 -41.71 0.85
CA CYS A 33 -22.20 -42.19 2.20
C CYS A 33 -23.18 -41.60 3.22
N THR A 34 -23.82 -42.48 4.00
CA THR A 34 -24.71 -42.15 5.12
C THR A 34 -23.97 -42.33 6.44
N CYS A 35 -23.83 -41.27 7.23
CA CYS A 35 -23.63 -41.39 8.67
C CYS A 35 -24.17 -40.16 9.40
N LYS A 36 -25.08 -40.41 10.34
CA LYS A 36 -25.71 -39.45 11.25
C LYS A 36 -24.83 -39.21 12.49
N ASN A 37 -24.93 -37.98 12.99
CA ASN A 37 -24.75 -37.50 14.36
C ASN A 37 -23.34 -37.47 14.97
N SER A 38 -22.79 -36.26 15.03
CA SER A 38 -22.54 -35.53 16.28
C SER A 38 -22.02 -34.14 15.93
N VAL A 39 -22.60 -33.09 16.49
CA VAL A 39 -22.20 -31.69 16.26
C VAL A 39 -20.95 -31.39 17.11
N PRO A 40 -19.88 -30.89 16.48
CA PRO A 40 -19.13 -29.80 17.09
C PRO A 40 -18.97 -28.63 16.12
N PHE A 41 -19.08 -27.44 16.71
CA PHE A 41 -18.82 -26.10 16.18
C PHE A 41 -17.90 -26.08 14.94
N GLN A 42 -18.51 -25.93 13.76
CA GLN A 42 -17.79 -25.76 12.50
C GLN A 42 -17.38 -24.30 12.35
N ASP A 43 -16.07 -24.06 12.27
CA ASP A 43 -15.51 -22.80 11.81
C ASP A 43 -15.87 -22.63 10.33
N GLU A 44 -16.93 -21.86 10.04
CA GLU A 44 -17.49 -21.67 8.70
C GLU A 44 -16.42 -21.08 7.75
N ALA A 45 -15.87 -21.94 6.89
CA ALA A 45 -15.52 -21.53 5.54
C ALA A 45 -16.79 -20.91 4.94
N ALA A 46 -16.77 -19.60 4.67
CA ALA A 46 -17.97 -18.83 4.37
C ALA A 46 -18.71 -19.41 3.17
N VAL A 47 -19.73 -20.23 3.46
CA VAL A 47 -20.75 -20.61 2.48
C VAL A 47 -21.50 -19.31 2.21
N TYR A 48 -21.24 -18.70 1.05
CA TYR A 48 -22.01 -17.54 0.61
C TYR A 48 -23.48 -17.93 0.60
N ALA A 49 -24.33 -17.08 1.20
CA ALA A 49 -25.77 -17.23 1.00
C ALA A 49 -26.06 -17.21 -0.50
N GLN A 50 -26.85 -18.16 -0.98
CA GLN A 50 -27.27 -18.17 -2.39
C GLN A 50 -28.35 -17.12 -2.61
N LEU A 51 -28.36 -16.52 -3.81
CA LEU A 51 -29.44 -15.62 -4.17
C LEU A 51 -30.76 -16.40 -4.25
N PRO A 52 -31.87 -15.81 -3.78
CA PRO A 52 -33.19 -16.40 -3.96
C PRO A 52 -33.57 -16.45 -5.45
N GLU A 53 -34.51 -17.33 -5.79
CA GLU A 53 -34.98 -17.46 -7.17
C GLU A 53 -35.56 -16.15 -7.71
N PRO A 54 -35.31 -15.81 -9.00
CA PRO A 54 -35.91 -14.64 -9.63
C PRO A 54 -37.44 -14.71 -9.58
N GLY A 55 -38.08 -13.68 -9.04
CA GLY A 55 -39.55 -13.58 -8.98
C GLY A 55 -40.16 -13.86 -7.60
N MET A 56 -39.37 -14.26 -6.60
CA MET A 56 -39.84 -14.31 -5.22
C MET A 56 -40.25 -12.92 -4.70
N GLU A 57 -41.25 -12.90 -3.82
CA GLU A 57 -41.69 -11.68 -3.17
C GLU A 57 -40.57 -11.07 -2.28
N PRO A 58 -40.44 -9.74 -2.23
CA PRO A 58 -39.42 -9.10 -1.40
C PRO A 58 -39.61 -9.40 0.09
N GLY A 59 -38.55 -9.92 0.73
CA GLY A 59 -38.54 -10.11 2.19
C GLY A 59 -38.58 -8.78 2.98
N VAL A 60 -38.54 -8.90 4.31
CA VAL A 60 -38.65 -7.75 5.22
C VAL A 60 -37.57 -6.69 4.96
N LEU A 61 -36.29 -7.09 4.92
CA LEU A 61 -35.18 -6.15 4.76
C LEU A 61 -35.20 -5.40 3.40
N PRO A 62 -35.34 -6.06 2.23
CA PRO A 62 -35.52 -5.36 0.96
C PRO A 62 -36.73 -4.43 0.93
N THR A 63 -37.83 -4.80 1.60
CA THR A 63 -39.05 -3.99 1.68
C THR A 63 -38.84 -2.70 2.47
N GLU A 64 -38.20 -2.77 3.64
CA GLU A 64 -37.92 -1.58 4.44
C GLU A 64 -36.90 -0.66 3.77
N ILE A 65 -35.87 -1.21 3.10
CA ILE A 65 -34.93 -0.40 2.31
C ILE A 65 -35.66 0.30 1.16
N ARG A 66 -36.59 -0.38 0.48
CA ARG A 66 -37.39 0.22 -0.60
C ARG A 66 -38.18 1.44 -0.10
N LYS A 67 -38.86 1.33 1.04
CA LYS A 67 -39.60 2.46 1.65
C LYS A 67 -38.69 3.65 1.95
N LEU A 68 -37.49 3.42 2.49
CA LEU A 68 -36.52 4.48 2.77
C LEU A 68 -36.07 5.20 1.49
N VAL A 69 -35.82 4.45 0.42
CA VAL A 69 -35.40 4.99 -0.87
C VAL A 69 -36.53 5.77 -1.56
N GLU A 70 -37.75 5.24 -1.53
CA GLU A 70 -38.95 5.90 -2.07
C GLU A 70 -39.25 7.20 -1.32
N SER A 71 -39.26 7.18 0.01
CA SER A 71 -39.45 8.39 0.82
C SER A 71 -38.36 9.43 0.54
N ARG A 72 -37.10 9.00 0.36
CA ARG A 72 -36.02 9.91 0.00
C ARG A 72 -36.24 10.54 -1.37
N ARG A 73 -36.78 9.77 -2.32
CA ARG A 73 -37.09 10.25 -3.67
C ARG A 73 -38.18 11.32 -3.64
N GLU A 74 -39.23 11.14 -2.84
CA GLU A 74 -40.29 12.12 -2.65
C GLU A 74 -39.73 13.42 -2.07
N VAL A 75 -38.91 13.34 -1.01
CA VAL A 75 -38.26 14.51 -0.42
C VAL A 75 -37.39 15.24 -1.45
N LYS A 76 -36.60 14.51 -2.24
CA LYS A 76 -35.82 15.11 -3.33
C LYS A 76 -36.67 15.74 -4.42
N LYS A 77 -37.88 15.24 -4.67
CA LYS A 77 -38.83 15.84 -5.62
C LYS A 77 -39.35 17.18 -5.07
N LEU A 78 -39.70 17.22 -3.77
CA LEU A 78 -40.14 18.45 -3.09
C LEU A 78 -39.05 19.53 -3.06
N MET A 79 -37.77 19.14 -2.95
CA MET A 79 -36.64 20.07 -3.03
C MET A 79 -36.46 20.74 -4.40
N LYS A 80 -37.04 20.19 -5.47
CA LYS A 80 -36.96 20.74 -6.82
C LYS A 80 -38.12 21.68 -7.16
N SER A 81 -39.06 21.89 -6.24
CA SER A 81 -40.16 22.81 -6.44
C SER A 81 -39.64 24.25 -6.58
N PRO A 82 -40.12 25.03 -7.57
CA PRO A 82 -39.59 26.37 -7.87
C PRO A 82 -39.81 27.39 -6.74
N ASP A 83 -40.86 27.22 -5.92
CA ASP A 83 -41.29 28.19 -4.89
C ASP A 83 -40.92 27.78 -3.45
N ILE A 84 -39.84 27.01 -3.28
CA ILE A 84 -39.46 26.50 -1.95
C ILE A 84 -38.71 27.56 -1.12
N SER A 85 -39.10 27.75 0.15
CA SER A 85 -38.37 28.63 1.05
C SER A 85 -36.98 28.07 1.39
N PRO A 86 -35.97 28.92 1.65
CA PRO A 86 -34.62 28.47 2.03
C PRO A 86 -34.61 27.55 3.27
N GLU A 87 -35.43 27.86 4.27
CA GLU A 87 -35.55 27.08 5.51
C GLU A 87 -36.12 25.70 5.24
N LEU A 88 -37.16 25.61 4.41
CA LEU A 88 -37.79 24.34 4.04
C LEU A 88 -36.85 23.50 3.15
N CYS A 89 -36.10 24.14 2.26
CA CYS A 89 -35.06 23.49 1.47
C CYS A 89 -33.97 22.88 2.37
N LEU A 90 -33.50 23.62 3.39
CA LEU A 90 -32.56 23.11 4.38
C LEU A 90 -33.15 21.92 5.16
N GLN A 91 -34.40 22.02 5.61
CA GLN A 91 -35.09 20.94 6.34
C GLN A 91 -35.19 19.66 5.48
N TYR A 92 -35.59 19.79 4.21
CA TYR A 92 -35.63 18.66 3.28
C TYR A 92 -34.25 18.09 2.99
N ASN A 93 -33.21 18.94 2.93
CA ASN A 93 -31.84 18.47 2.77
C ASN A 93 -31.37 17.64 3.99
N ILE A 94 -31.70 18.05 5.21
CA ILE A 94 -31.44 17.26 6.43
C ILE A 94 -32.20 15.93 6.36
N ARG A 95 -33.50 15.96 6.02
CA ARG A 95 -34.34 14.75 5.93
C ARG A 95 -33.83 13.76 4.89
N GLN A 96 -33.50 14.19 3.67
CA GLN A 96 -32.99 13.27 2.64
C GLN A 96 -31.62 12.69 3.03
N THR A 97 -30.81 13.45 3.78
CA THR A 97 -29.51 13.00 4.29
C THR A 97 -29.69 11.94 5.37
N ALA A 98 -30.62 12.14 6.31
CA ALA A 98 -30.94 11.15 7.34
C ALA A 98 -31.46 9.84 6.74
N LEU A 99 -32.35 9.91 5.74
CA LEU A 99 -32.84 8.74 5.01
C LEU A 99 -31.70 8.00 4.29
N LYS A 100 -30.78 8.72 3.66
CA LYS A 100 -29.56 8.13 3.04
C LYS A 100 -28.72 7.39 4.07
N LEU A 101 -28.41 8.06 5.17
CA LEU A 101 -27.51 7.52 6.18
C LEU A 101 -28.10 6.26 6.83
N THR A 102 -29.40 6.28 7.09
CA THR A 102 -30.14 5.14 7.64
C THR A 102 -30.10 3.95 6.68
N ALA A 103 -30.43 4.16 5.40
CA ALA A 103 -30.39 3.09 4.39
C ALA A 103 -28.97 2.51 4.21
N ASN A 104 -27.94 3.35 4.16
CA ASN A 104 -26.55 2.90 4.02
C ASN A 104 -26.04 2.14 5.25
N SER A 105 -26.54 2.49 6.45
CA SER A 105 -26.14 1.84 7.70
C SER A 105 -26.72 0.43 7.85
N MET A 106 -27.80 0.09 7.14
CA MET A 106 -28.43 -1.24 7.19
C MET A 106 -27.46 -2.37 6.83
N TYR A 107 -26.59 -2.16 5.83
CA TYR A 107 -25.54 -3.13 5.49
C TYR A 107 -24.55 -3.32 6.66
N GLY A 108 -24.15 -2.22 7.31
CA GLY A 108 -23.24 -2.26 8.47
C GLY A 108 -23.81 -3.05 9.64
N CYS A 109 -25.12 -2.97 9.87
CA CYS A 109 -25.82 -3.76 10.89
C CYS A 109 -25.73 -5.28 10.65
N LEU A 110 -25.70 -5.74 9.39
CA LEU A 110 -25.55 -7.16 9.06
C LEU A 110 -24.11 -7.65 9.28
N GLY A 111 -23.11 -6.79 9.06
CA GLY A 111 -21.69 -7.13 9.16
C GLY A 111 -21.06 -6.96 10.53
N PHE A 112 -21.72 -6.25 11.46
CA PHE A 112 -21.18 -5.96 12.78
C PHE A 112 -21.44 -7.09 13.79
N PRO A 113 -20.40 -7.76 14.34
CA PRO A 113 -20.58 -8.94 15.20
C PRO A 113 -21.41 -8.70 16.46
N SER A 114 -21.36 -7.49 17.03
CA SER A 114 -22.17 -7.15 18.22
C SER A 114 -23.54 -6.58 17.88
N SER A 115 -23.95 -6.61 16.61
CA SER A 115 -25.29 -6.19 16.17
C SER A 115 -26.34 -7.23 16.57
N ARG A 116 -27.50 -6.76 17.01
CA ARG A 116 -28.69 -7.63 17.24
C ARG A 116 -29.11 -8.36 15.96
N PHE A 117 -28.84 -7.79 14.79
CA PHE A 117 -29.20 -8.34 13.47
C PHE A 117 -27.97 -8.84 12.70
N TYR A 118 -26.94 -9.32 13.40
CA TYR A 118 -25.72 -9.83 12.77
C TYR A 118 -26.03 -11.02 11.85
N ALA A 119 -25.62 -10.92 10.59
CA ALA A 119 -25.82 -11.94 9.56
C ALA A 119 -24.65 -11.91 8.56
N LYS A 120 -23.53 -12.53 8.95
CA LYS A 120 -22.27 -12.57 8.19
C LYS A 120 -22.44 -13.08 6.76
N SER A 121 -23.22 -14.14 6.57
CA SER A 121 -23.46 -14.76 5.25
C SER A 121 -24.16 -13.81 4.28
N LEU A 122 -25.15 -13.05 4.75
CA LEU A 122 -25.83 -12.02 3.97
C LEU A 122 -24.90 -10.84 3.65
N ALA A 123 -24.13 -10.35 4.63
CA ALA A 123 -23.14 -9.30 4.39
C ALA A 123 -22.09 -9.73 3.36
N ALA A 124 -21.57 -10.96 3.47
CA ALA A 124 -20.62 -11.52 2.52
C ALA A 124 -21.21 -11.63 1.11
N MET A 125 -22.46 -12.11 0.97
CA MET A 125 -23.19 -12.18 -0.31
C MET A 125 -23.33 -10.79 -0.96
N VAL A 126 -23.72 -9.76 -0.19
CA VAL A 126 -23.82 -8.37 -0.69
C VAL A 126 -22.48 -7.87 -1.22
N THR A 127 -21.38 -8.07 -0.48
CA THR A 127 -20.06 -7.64 -0.95
C THR A 127 -19.55 -8.44 -2.15
N ALA A 128 -19.89 -9.73 -2.24
CA ALA A 128 -19.53 -10.56 -3.38
C ALA A 128 -20.22 -10.06 -4.65
N LYS A 129 -21.53 -9.78 -4.57
CA LYS A 129 -22.29 -9.21 -5.68
C LYS A 129 -21.83 -7.81 -6.06
N GLY A 130 -21.43 -6.97 -5.09
CA GLY A 130 -20.81 -5.68 -5.37
C GLY A 130 -19.53 -5.79 -6.20
N ARG A 131 -18.61 -6.71 -5.82
CA ARG A 131 -17.38 -6.97 -6.59
C ARG A 131 -17.67 -7.53 -7.98
N GLU A 132 -18.62 -8.45 -8.09
CA GLU A 132 -19.06 -9.03 -9.37
C GLU A 132 -19.60 -7.96 -10.31
N ILE A 133 -20.48 -7.07 -9.82
CA ILE A 133 -21.04 -5.97 -10.62
C ILE A 133 -19.92 -5.02 -11.09
N LEU A 134 -18.96 -4.69 -10.22
CA LEU A 134 -17.85 -3.82 -10.56
C LEU A 134 -16.96 -4.44 -11.65
N ILE A 135 -16.60 -5.72 -11.51
CA ILE A 135 -15.80 -6.46 -12.49
C ILE A 135 -16.54 -6.55 -13.83
N ASN A 136 -17.82 -6.93 -13.82
CA ASN A 136 -18.62 -6.99 -15.04
C ASN A 136 -18.75 -5.62 -15.73
N THR A 137 -18.83 -4.54 -14.95
CA THR A 137 -18.87 -3.17 -15.48
C THR A 137 -17.53 -2.80 -16.12
N LYS A 138 -16.41 -3.13 -15.45
CA LYS A 138 -15.06 -2.95 -15.98
C LYS A 138 -14.89 -3.68 -17.31
N ASP A 139 -15.21 -4.98 -17.34
CA ASP A 139 -15.05 -5.82 -18.53
C ASP A 139 -15.91 -5.32 -19.70
N LEU A 140 -17.13 -4.82 -19.44
CA LEU A 140 -17.97 -4.21 -20.46
C LEU A 140 -17.36 -2.93 -21.03
N VAL A 141 -16.81 -2.06 -20.17
CA VAL A 141 -16.15 -0.82 -20.59
C VAL A 141 -14.90 -1.12 -21.43
N GLU A 142 -14.08 -2.08 -21.01
CA GLU A 142 -12.90 -2.53 -21.76
C GLU A 142 -13.30 -3.13 -23.13
N LYS A 143 -14.40 -3.90 -23.20
CA LYS A 143 -14.96 -4.40 -24.47
C LYS A 143 -15.45 -3.29 -25.41
N LEU A 144 -15.81 -2.13 -24.87
CA LEU A 144 -16.15 -0.94 -25.66
C LEU A 144 -14.90 -0.15 -26.11
N ASN A 145 -13.69 -0.69 -25.89
CA ASN A 145 -12.39 -0.08 -26.18
C ASN A 145 -12.11 1.21 -25.39
N TYR A 146 -12.59 1.27 -24.14
CA TYR A 146 -12.25 2.35 -23.21
C TYR A 146 -11.37 1.82 -22.07
N GLU A 147 -10.36 2.59 -21.72
CA GLU A 147 -9.40 2.25 -20.68
C GLU A 147 -9.97 2.57 -19.29
N VAL A 148 -10.06 1.57 -18.42
CA VAL A 148 -10.41 1.74 -17.02
C VAL A 148 -9.14 1.93 -16.19
N ILE A 149 -8.90 3.14 -15.71
CA ILE A 149 -7.68 3.49 -14.98
C ILE A 149 -7.79 3.24 -13.47
N TYR A 150 -9.00 3.25 -12.92
CA TYR A 150 -9.22 3.06 -11.49
C TYR A 150 -10.65 2.59 -11.20
N GLY A 151 -10.80 1.79 -10.15
CA GLY A 151 -12.09 1.42 -9.58
C GLY A 151 -11.99 1.23 -8.08
N ASP A 152 -13.00 1.72 -7.35
CA ASP A 152 -13.21 1.41 -5.93
C ASP A 152 -14.54 0.65 -5.80
N THR A 153 -15.02 0.48 -4.57
CA THR A 153 -16.17 -0.36 -4.18
C THR A 153 -17.41 -0.17 -5.05
N ASP A 154 -17.72 1.07 -5.44
CA ASP A 154 -18.92 1.46 -6.17
C ASP A 154 -18.64 2.53 -7.25
N SER A 155 -17.38 2.75 -7.63
CA SER A 155 -17.01 3.77 -8.61
C SER A 155 -15.99 3.26 -9.60
N ILE A 156 -16.04 3.81 -10.82
CA ILE A 156 -15.14 3.47 -11.92
C ILE A 156 -14.70 4.76 -12.63
N MET A 157 -13.41 4.86 -12.94
CA MET A 157 -12.80 5.99 -13.63
C MET A 157 -12.24 5.54 -14.96
N ILE A 158 -12.61 6.26 -16.02
CA ILE A 158 -12.39 5.86 -17.40
C ILE A 158 -11.60 6.97 -18.09
N ASN A 159 -10.48 6.58 -18.70
CA ASN A 159 -9.73 7.47 -19.56
C ASN A 159 -10.36 7.49 -20.95
N THR A 160 -10.84 8.66 -21.36
CA THR A 160 -11.53 8.85 -22.64
C THR A 160 -10.60 9.30 -23.77
N ASN A 161 -9.36 9.71 -23.46
CA ASN A 161 -8.42 10.32 -24.41
C ASN A 161 -9.07 11.39 -25.33
N CYS A 162 -10.01 12.16 -24.77
CA CYS A 162 -10.78 13.16 -25.48
C CYS A 162 -10.76 14.47 -24.69
N LEU A 163 -10.45 15.56 -25.39
CA LEU A 163 -10.35 16.91 -24.82
C LEU A 163 -11.69 17.67 -24.87
N ASP A 164 -12.60 17.28 -25.77
CA ASP A 164 -13.91 17.91 -25.89
C ASP A 164 -14.89 17.42 -24.81
N TYR A 165 -15.35 18.35 -23.98
CA TYR A 165 -16.23 18.04 -22.86
C TYR A 165 -17.57 17.43 -23.30
N ASP A 166 -18.14 17.92 -24.40
CA ASP A 166 -19.44 17.45 -24.88
C ASP A 166 -19.35 16.04 -25.47
N GLN A 167 -18.29 15.73 -26.21
CA GLN A 167 -17.98 14.38 -26.67
C GLN A 167 -17.75 13.42 -25.50
N VAL A 168 -17.04 13.86 -24.45
CA VAL A 168 -16.84 13.09 -23.22
C VAL A 168 -18.19 12.75 -22.56
N PHE A 169 -19.13 13.69 -22.47
CA PHE A 169 -20.47 13.41 -21.94
C PHE A 169 -21.29 12.48 -22.84
N LYS A 170 -21.15 12.57 -24.17
CA LYS A 170 -21.80 11.62 -25.11
C LYS A 170 -21.29 10.20 -24.90
N ILE A 171 -19.97 10.02 -24.78
CA ILE A 171 -19.33 8.73 -24.45
C ILE A 171 -19.87 8.24 -23.10
N GLY A 172 -19.91 9.12 -22.09
CA GLY A 172 -20.36 8.76 -20.77
C GLY A 172 -21.80 8.25 -20.74
N ASN A 173 -22.70 8.91 -21.47
CA ASN A 173 -24.10 8.50 -21.59
C ASN A 173 -24.27 7.17 -22.35
N LYS A 174 -23.42 6.91 -23.36
CA LYS A 174 -23.40 5.62 -24.06
C LYS A 174 -23.00 4.48 -23.12
N ILE A 175 -21.92 4.64 -22.36
CA ILE A 175 -21.46 3.63 -21.38
C ILE A 175 -22.54 3.42 -20.31
N LYS A 176 -23.09 4.50 -19.77
CA LYS A 176 -24.21 4.47 -18.82
C LYS A 176 -25.38 3.64 -19.34
N ALA A 177 -25.80 3.87 -20.59
CA ALA A 177 -26.93 3.17 -21.18
C ALA A 177 -26.69 1.66 -21.30
N GLU A 178 -25.50 1.24 -21.76
CA GLU A 178 -25.15 -0.18 -21.89
C GLU A 178 -25.09 -0.88 -20.53
N VAL A 179 -24.44 -0.28 -19.53
CA VAL A 179 -24.35 -0.85 -18.18
C VAL A 179 -25.73 -0.95 -17.52
N ASN A 180 -26.56 0.10 -17.64
CA ASN A 180 -27.90 0.14 -17.05
C ASN A 180 -28.87 -0.84 -17.73
N ARG A 181 -28.54 -1.35 -18.91
CA ARG A 181 -29.32 -2.40 -19.58
C ARG A 181 -29.11 -3.77 -18.92
N MET A 182 -27.97 -4.00 -18.25
CA MET A 182 -27.66 -5.27 -17.59
C MET A 182 -28.35 -5.44 -16.23
N TYR A 183 -28.70 -4.34 -15.56
CA TYR A 183 -29.18 -4.37 -14.19
C TYR A 183 -30.53 -3.68 -14.03
N ARG A 184 -31.42 -4.30 -13.24
CA ARG A 184 -32.77 -3.75 -13.00
C ARG A 184 -32.81 -2.72 -11.87
N GLN A 185 -32.19 -3.04 -10.73
CA GLN A 185 -32.28 -2.25 -9.49
C GLN A 185 -30.98 -1.47 -9.17
N VAL A 186 -30.00 -1.56 -10.07
CA VAL A 186 -28.71 -0.88 -9.97
C VAL A 186 -28.55 -0.03 -11.22
N GLU A 187 -28.11 1.20 -11.06
CA GLU A 187 -27.84 2.15 -12.14
C GLU A 187 -26.44 2.73 -11.97
N LEU A 188 -25.71 2.86 -13.07
CA LEU A 188 -24.53 3.67 -13.19
C LEU A 188 -24.95 5.11 -13.50
N GLU A 189 -24.33 6.06 -12.79
CA GLU A 189 -24.52 7.49 -13.01
C GLU A 189 -23.18 8.18 -13.22
N ILE A 190 -23.16 9.20 -14.08
CA ILE A 190 -21.98 10.04 -14.30
C ILE A 190 -21.85 10.94 -13.07
N ASP A 191 -20.73 10.85 -12.36
CA ASP A 191 -20.45 11.73 -11.22
C ASP A 191 -19.80 13.04 -11.65
N GLY A 192 -18.98 13.01 -12.71
CA GLY A 192 -18.26 14.17 -13.20
C GLY A 192 -17.19 13.84 -14.24
N VAL A 193 -16.51 14.88 -14.68
CA VAL A 193 -15.37 14.81 -15.61
C VAL A 193 -14.16 15.40 -14.92
N PHE A 194 -13.04 14.68 -14.95
CA PHE A 194 -11.75 15.20 -14.51
C PHE A 194 -10.93 15.68 -15.71
N LYS A 195 -10.47 16.93 -15.68
CA LYS A 195 -9.51 17.50 -16.64
C LYS A 195 -8.14 16.87 -16.43
N TYR A 196 -7.64 16.96 -15.20
CA TYR A 196 -6.40 16.37 -14.74
C TYR A 196 -6.67 15.42 -13.58
N MET A 197 -5.84 14.41 -13.44
CA MET A 197 -5.84 13.53 -12.28
C MET A 197 -4.43 13.03 -12.02
N LEU A 198 -4.06 13.03 -10.74
CA LEU A 198 -2.88 12.39 -10.20
C LEU A 198 -3.36 11.22 -9.34
N LEU A 199 -3.20 10.01 -9.86
CA LEU A 199 -3.52 8.78 -9.14
C LEU A 199 -2.23 8.21 -8.55
N LEU A 200 -2.13 8.15 -7.22
CA LEU A 200 -0.92 7.67 -6.55
C LEU A 200 -1.05 6.24 -6.07
N LYS A 201 -2.05 5.99 -5.21
CA LYS A 201 -2.35 4.66 -4.65
C LYS A 201 -3.85 4.50 -4.48
N LYS A 202 -4.28 3.30 -4.10
CA LYS A 202 -5.67 3.02 -3.73
C LYS A 202 -6.20 4.08 -2.75
N LYS A 203 -7.33 4.70 -3.10
CA LYS A 203 -7.99 5.77 -2.33
C LYS A 203 -7.14 7.04 -2.11
N LYS A 204 -6.09 7.24 -2.90
CA LYS A 204 -5.19 8.41 -2.83
C LYS A 204 -5.03 9.04 -4.21
N TYR A 205 -5.78 10.11 -4.46
CA TYR A 205 -5.72 10.85 -5.72
C TYR A 205 -6.00 12.35 -5.54
N ALA A 206 -5.52 13.14 -6.48
CA ALA A 206 -5.95 14.52 -6.71
C ALA A 206 -6.53 14.64 -8.11
N ALA A 207 -7.55 15.46 -8.30
CA ALA A 207 -8.15 15.69 -9.61
C ALA A 207 -8.67 17.13 -9.76
N VAL A 208 -8.77 17.59 -11.00
CA VAL A 208 -9.48 18.84 -11.35
C VAL A 208 -10.81 18.49 -11.97
N VAL A 209 -11.88 18.71 -11.21
CA VAL A 209 -13.27 18.48 -11.64
C VAL A 209 -13.72 19.60 -12.56
N LEU A 210 -14.24 19.24 -13.73
CA LEU A 210 -14.91 20.13 -14.66
C LEU A 210 -16.41 20.10 -14.41
N SER A 211 -17.03 21.26 -14.31
CA SER A 211 -18.48 21.42 -14.22
C SER A 211 -18.93 22.56 -15.11
N ARG A 212 -19.98 22.32 -15.91
CA ARG A 212 -20.61 23.36 -16.73
C ARG A 212 -21.74 24.01 -15.93
N LEU A 213 -21.66 25.32 -15.73
CA LEU A 213 -22.72 26.10 -15.13
C LEU A 213 -23.90 26.28 -16.10
N PRO A 214 -25.11 26.63 -15.61
CA PRO A 214 -26.27 26.85 -16.48
C PRO A 214 -26.08 27.94 -17.54
N ASN A 215 -25.17 28.90 -17.30
CA ASN A 215 -24.79 29.95 -18.24
C ASN A 215 -23.82 29.48 -19.35
N GLY A 216 -23.40 28.22 -19.34
CA GLY A 216 -22.46 27.64 -20.31
C GLY A 216 -20.98 27.75 -19.91
N GLU A 217 -20.66 28.45 -18.82
CA GLU A 217 -19.29 28.64 -18.33
C GLU A 217 -18.73 27.36 -17.70
N MET A 218 -17.45 27.08 -17.94
CA MET A 218 -16.75 25.92 -17.41
C MET A 218 -16.01 26.30 -16.12
N VAL A 219 -16.44 25.71 -15.00
CA VAL A 219 -15.80 25.89 -13.70
C VAL A 219 -14.89 24.70 -13.40
N GLN A 220 -13.69 24.99 -12.92
CA GLN A 220 -12.73 24.01 -12.47
C GLN A 220 -12.65 24.01 -10.95
N LYS A 221 -12.71 22.83 -10.33
CA LYS A 221 -12.57 22.68 -8.88
C LYS A 221 -11.59 21.56 -8.57
N GLN A 222 -10.60 21.83 -7.73
CA GLN A 222 -9.69 20.79 -7.25
C GLN A 222 -10.38 19.90 -6.21
N GLU A 223 -10.22 18.59 -6.37
CA GLU A 223 -10.65 17.56 -5.44
C GLU A 223 -9.44 16.74 -4.97
N LEU A 224 -9.27 16.64 -3.65
CA LEU A 224 -8.16 15.93 -3.01
C LEU A 224 -8.73 14.82 -2.12
N LYS A 225 -8.30 13.57 -2.34
CA LYS A 225 -8.83 12.39 -1.61
C LYS A 225 -7.71 11.52 -1.07
N GLY A 226 -7.73 11.29 0.24
CA GLY A 226 -6.83 10.36 0.95
C GLY A 226 -5.34 10.73 0.94
N LEU A 227 -4.97 11.85 0.31
CA LEU A 227 -3.62 12.40 0.32
C LEU A 227 -3.20 12.85 1.71
N ASP A 228 -1.89 12.90 1.95
CA ASP A 228 -1.37 13.27 3.27
C ASP A 228 -1.72 14.72 3.65
N ILE A 229 -1.82 15.60 2.65
CA ILE A 229 -2.24 17.01 2.77
C ILE A 229 -3.67 17.22 3.28
N VAL A 230 -4.53 16.20 3.23
CA VAL A 230 -5.91 16.27 3.79
C VAL A 230 -6.02 15.61 5.17
N ARG A 231 -4.94 15.03 5.67
CA ARG A 231 -4.91 14.42 7.00
C ARG A 231 -4.44 15.42 8.04
N ARG A 232 -4.96 15.29 9.27
CA ARG A 232 -4.68 16.21 10.38
C ARG A 232 -3.36 15.90 11.11
N ASP A 233 -2.76 14.75 10.83
CA ASP A 233 -1.55 14.24 11.50
C ASP A 233 -0.23 14.68 10.83
N TRP A 234 -0.31 15.52 9.79
CA TRP A 234 0.82 16.22 9.20
C TRP A 234 0.81 17.70 9.61
N SER A 235 1.98 18.33 9.64
CA SER A 235 2.04 19.77 9.90
C SER A 235 1.31 20.55 8.81
N GLN A 236 0.71 21.69 9.19
CA GLN A 236 0.00 22.55 8.25
C GLN A 236 0.94 23.09 7.15
N LEU A 237 2.22 23.34 7.48
CA LEU A 237 3.27 23.66 6.51
C LEU A 237 3.37 22.58 5.41
N SER A 238 3.41 21.31 5.80
CA SER A 238 3.51 20.19 4.83
C SER A 238 2.24 20.07 3.99
N ALA A 239 1.08 20.34 4.58
CA ALA A 239 -0.18 20.38 3.86
C ALA A 239 -0.21 21.52 2.83
N GLU A 240 0.32 22.70 3.16
CA GLU A 240 0.39 23.85 2.27
C GLU A 240 1.39 23.65 1.13
N VAL A 241 2.61 23.20 1.44
CA VAL A 241 3.61 22.86 0.42
C VAL A 241 3.07 21.78 -0.51
N GLY A 242 2.45 20.72 0.03
CA GLY A 242 1.86 19.67 -0.79
C GLY A 242 0.67 20.14 -1.62
N LYS A 243 -0.15 21.08 -1.15
CA LYS A 243 -1.22 21.72 -1.96
C LYS A 243 -0.63 22.54 -3.11
N PHE A 244 0.42 23.31 -2.86
CA PHE A 244 1.13 24.04 -3.90
C PHE A 244 1.67 23.09 -4.98
N VAL A 245 2.33 22.01 -4.57
CA VAL A 245 2.85 20.98 -5.49
C VAL A 245 1.72 20.36 -6.31
N VAL A 246 0.59 19.99 -5.69
CA VAL A 246 -0.57 19.48 -6.44
C VAL A 246 -1.13 20.52 -7.41
N GLN A 247 -1.15 21.80 -7.04
CA GLN A 247 -1.60 22.87 -7.92
C GLN A 247 -0.68 23.01 -9.13
N GLN A 248 0.64 22.93 -8.95
CA GLN A 248 1.60 22.94 -10.06
C GLN A 248 1.42 21.70 -10.96
N ILE A 249 1.32 20.50 -10.37
CA ILE A 249 1.14 19.25 -11.14
C ILE A 249 -0.15 19.29 -11.98
N LEU A 250 -1.23 19.83 -11.43
CA LEU A 250 -2.55 19.89 -12.08
C LEU A 250 -2.82 21.24 -12.76
N SER A 251 -1.77 21.98 -13.13
CA SER A 251 -1.88 23.25 -13.86
C SER A 251 -1.89 23.06 -15.38
N ASP A 252 -2.13 24.14 -16.12
CA ASP A 252 -2.04 24.21 -17.58
C ASP A 252 -0.61 24.54 -18.09
N GLN A 253 0.39 24.67 -17.19
CA GLN A 253 1.77 25.04 -17.55
C GLN A 253 2.53 23.91 -18.26
N THR A 254 3.70 24.19 -18.84
CA THR A 254 4.53 23.13 -19.43
C THR A 254 5.15 22.22 -18.36
N PRO A 255 5.51 20.96 -18.67
CA PRO A 255 6.11 20.04 -17.69
C PRO A 255 7.36 20.62 -17.00
N ASP A 256 8.25 21.26 -17.76
CA ASP A 256 9.49 21.84 -17.25
C ASP A 256 9.20 22.98 -16.26
N GLU A 257 8.31 23.92 -16.63
CA GLU A 257 7.90 25.01 -15.74
C GLU A 257 7.29 24.51 -14.43
N ARG A 258 6.49 23.43 -14.47
CA ARG A 258 5.89 22.85 -13.25
C ARG A 258 6.98 22.35 -12.31
N ILE A 259 7.97 21.65 -12.84
CA ILE A 259 9.07 21.07 -12.05
C ILE A 259 9.95 22.17 -11.48
N ASP A 260 10.31 23.16 -12.29
CA ASP A 260 11.12 24.31 -11.85
C ASP A 260 10.41 25.11 -10.76
N ASN A 261 9.10 25.35 -10.89
CA ASN A 261 8.31 26.02 -9.86
C ASN A 261 8.28 25.21 -8.55
N ILE A 262 8.16 23.88 -8.64
CA ILE A 262 8.20 23.00 -7.48
C ILE A 262 9.57 23.08 -6.80
N HIS A 263 10.67 22.90 -7.55
CA HIS A 263 12.03 22.93 -7.00
C HIS A 263 12.36 24.28 -6.37
N THR A 264 12.02 25.38 -7.05
CA THR A 264 12.23 26.75 -6.55
C THR A 264 11.46 26.98 -5.25
N HIS A 265 10.20 26.54 -5.18
CA HIS A 265 9.40 26.69 -3.97
C HIS A 265 9.97 25.87 -2.80
N LEU A 266 10.49 24.65 -3.04
CA LEU A 266 11.11 23.85 -1.99
C LEU A 266 12.38 24.51 -1.41
N ILE A 267 13.19 25.12 -2.28
CA ILE A 267 14.38 25.89 -1.87
C ILE A 267 13.97 27.08 -0.99
N GLN A 268 12.93 27.81 -1.41
CA GLN A 268 12.42 28.93 -0.63
C GLN A 268 11.89 28.49 0.75
N ILE A 269 11.16 27.37 0.82
CA ILE A 269 10.66 26.83 2.09
C ILE A 269 11.80 26.44 3.03
N ARG A 270 12.90 25.87 2.50
CA ARG A 270 14.12 25.62 3.28
C ARG A 270 14.65 26.93 3.87
N GLU A 271 14.86 27.94 3.03
CA GLU A 271 15.39 29.23 3.46
C GLU A 271 14.50 29.91 4.51
N ASP A 272 13.17 29.85 4.34
CA ASP A 272 12.24 30.45 5.29
C ASP A 272 12.22 29.70 6.64
N LEU A 273 12.43 28.38 6.66
CA LEU A 273 12.58 27.60 7.89
C LEU A 273 13.91 27.92 8.61
N GLU A 274 15.02 27.96 7.87
CA GLU A 274 16.35 28.28 8.40
C GLU A 274 16.42 29.70 8.96
N ASN A 275 15.75 30.66 8.31
CA ASN A 275 15.66 32.05 8.76
C ASN A 275 14.53 32.30 9.78
N HIS A 276 13.86 31.25 10.28
CA HIS A 276 12.78 31.34 11.26
C HIS A 276 11.61 32.25 10.85
N ARG A 277 11.32 32.36 9.55
CA ARG A 277 10.20 33.15 9.01
C ARG A 277 8.87 32.41 9.02
N VAL A 278 8.89 31.09 9.20
CA VAL A 278 7.69 30.25 9.25
C VAL A 278 6.99 30.36 10.62
N PRO A 279 5.69 30.74 10.67
CA PRO A 279 4.94 30.79 11.92
C PRO A 279 4.82 29.43 12.61
N LEU A 280 4.87 29.43 13.95
CA LEU A 280 4.71 28.21 14.77
C LEU A 280 3.41 27.47 14.50
N SER A 281 2.32 28.18 14.18
CA SER A 281 1.03 27.58 13.84
C SER A 281 1.10 26.65 12.63
N LEU A 282 2.00 26.91 11.67
CA LEU A 282 2.20 26.03 10.52
C LEU A 282 2.98 24.76 10.86
N LEU A 283 3.78 24.81 11.93
CA LEU A 283 4.61 23.69 12.39
C LEU A 283 3.89 22.77 13.38
N THR A 284 2.81 23.26 14.01
CA THR A 284 2.00 22.48 14.95
C THR A 284 1.36 21.27 14.26
N ILE A 285 1.53 20.10 14.88
CA ILE A 285 0.90 18.84 14.48
C ILE A 285 -0.20 18.51 15.49
N THR A 286 -1.34 18.05 15.00
CA THR A 286 -2.50 17.72 15.85
C THR A 286 -2.83 16.23 15.80
N LYS A 287 -3.16 15.63 16.95
CA LYS A 287 -3.59 14.23 16.98
C LYS A 287 -4.58 13.95 18.10
N GLN A 288 -5.67 13.27 17.76
CA GLN A 288 -6.71 12.89 18.71
C GLN A 288 -6.31 11.66 19.52
N LEU A 289 -6.60 11.70 20.83
CA LEU A 289 -6.44 10.55 21.71
C LEU A 289 -7.63 9.59 21.57
N THR A 290 -7.34 8.34 21.21
CA THR A 290 -8.33 7.26 21.12
C THR A 290 -8.66 6.59 22.46
N LYS A 291 -7.82 6.80 23.48
CA LYS A 291 -7.94 6.32 24.86
C LYS A 291 -7.46 7.41 25.81
N ASN A 292 -7.64 7.26 27.12
CA ASN A 292 -7.00 8.19 28.06
C ASN A 292 -5.47 8.05 27.99
N PRO A 293 -4.69 9.13 28.22
CA PRO A 293 -3.24 9.09 28.13
C PRO A 293 -2.59 7.95 28.94
N GLU A 294 -3.16 7.59 30.08
CA GLU A 294 -2.67 6.56 31.00
C GLU A 294 -2.93 5.12 30.50
N ASP A 295 -3.90 4.94 29.60
CA ASP A 295 -4.32 3.61 29.09
C ASP A 295 -3.48 3.15 27.88
N TYR A 296 -2.49 3.94 27.46
CA TYR A 296 -1.58 3.60 26.37
C TYR A 296 -0.41 2.76 26.87
N VAL A 297 -0.19 1.61 26.22
CA VAL A 297 0.90 0.68 26.58
C VAL A 297 2.28 1.21 26.18
N ASP A 298 2.38 1.88 25.04
CA ASP A 298 3.65 2.37 24.48
C ASP A 298 3.63 3.90 24.34
N VAL A 299 3.74 4.56 25.49
CA VAL A 299 3.77 6.02 25.59
C VAL A 299 4.99 6.60 24.86
N LYS A 300 6.16 5.95 24.97
CA LYS A 300 7.43 6.45 24.43
C LYS A 300 7.47 6.48 22.89
N ALA A 301 6.71 5.62 22.23
CA ALA A 301 6.55 5.66 20.77
C ALA A 301 5.53 6.71 20.29
N MET A 302 4.81 7.39 21.19
CA MET A 302 3.67 8.25 20.83
C MET A 302 3.83 9.68 21.34
N ALA A 303 4.28 10.58 20.46
CA ALA A 303 4.48 12.02 20.73
C ALA A 303 3.28 12.69 21.43
N HIS A 304 2.11 12.70 20.78
CA HIS A 304 0.86 13.25 21.33
C HIS A 304 0.46 12.69 22.71
N VAL A 305 0.78 11.43 23.04
CA VAL A 305 0.46 10.86 24.36
C VAL A 305 1.43 11.40 25.41
N GLN A 306 2.72 11.50 25.11
CA GLN A 306 3.71 12.08 26.02
C GLN A 306 3.40 13.53 26.35
N VAL A 307 3.07 14.32 25.33
CA VAL A 307 2.69 15.73 25.49
C VAL A 307 1.44 15.82 26.37
N ALA A 308 0.41 15.02 26.11
CA ALA A 308 -0.78 14.98 26.95
C ALA A 308 -0.49 14.60 28.41
N MET A 309 0.37 13.60 28.65
CA MET A 309 0.76 13.23 30.01
C MET A 309 1.53 14.33 30.72
N ARG A 310 2.41 15.07 30.03
CA ARG A 310 3.12 16.21 30.63
C ARG A 310 2.18 17.37 30.96
N ILE A 311 1.22 17.67 30.07
CA ILE A 311 0.18 18.68 30.33
C ILE A 311 -0.65 18.27 31.55
N ASN A 312 -1.10 17.02 31.62
CA ASN A 312 -1.87 16.50 32.76
C ASN A 312 -1.10 16.56 34.09
N LYS A 313 0.24 16.42 34.05
CA LYS A 313 1.12 16.52 35.24
C LYS A 313 1.35 17.97 35.68
N LYS A 314 1.48 18.92 34.77
CA LYS A 314 1.70 20.35 35.08
C LYS A 314 0.51 21.01 35.78
N GLY A 315 -0.68 20.41 35.68
CA GLY A 315 -1.93 20.94 36.25
C GLY A 315 -2.69 21.81 35.24
N GLY A 316 -3.99 22.01 35.47
CA GLY A 316 -4.90 22.73 34.56
C GLY A 316 -5.93 21.84 33.89
N LYS A 317 -6.31 22.16 32.65
CA LYS A 317 -7.30 21.39 31.89
C LYS A 317 -6.75 20.00 31.55
N LYS A 318 -7.30 18.97 32.18
CA LYS A 318 -6.92 17.58 31.90
C LYS A 318 -7.38 17.17 30.50
N ILE A 319 -6.45 16.68 29.71
CA ILE A 319 -6.68 16.08 28.40
C ILE A 319 -7.10 14.61 28.61
N ARG A 320 -8.19 14.20 27.97
CA ARG A 320 -8.81 12.88 28.09
C ARG A 320 -9.01 12.22 26.72
N GLN A 321 -9.54 11.00 26.71
CA GLN A 321 -10.00 10.34 25.50
C GLN A 321 -10.93 11.25 24.67
N GLY A 322 -10.68 11.34 23.36
CA GLY A 322 -11.44 12.18 22.43
C GLY A 322 -10.86 13.58 22.23
N ASP A 323 -9.99 14.05 23.13
CA ASP A 323 -9.35 15.36 22.97
C ASP A 323 -8.25 15.32 21.90
N THR A 324 -8.04 16.47 21.26
CA THR A 324 -6.94 16.68 20.29
C THR A 324 -5.76 17.32 20.99
N VAL A 325 -4.59 16.72 20.81
CA VAL A 325 -3.32 17.21 21.38
C VAL A 325 -2.50 17.85 20.28
N GLU A 326 -2.00 19.05 20.57
CA GLU A 326 -1.12 19.81 19.70
C GLU A 326 0.33 19.69 20.15
N TYR A 327 1.25 19.50 19.22
CA TYR A 327 2.67 19.41 19.54
C TYR A 327 3.56 19.83 18.36
N ILE A 328 4.79 20.22 18.69
CA ILE A 328 5.88 20.57 17.79
C ILE A 328 7.09 19.70 18.14
N ILE A 329 7.92 19.35 17.15
CA ILE A 329 9.17 18.63 17.39
C ILE A 329 10.31 19.62 17.57
N CYS A 330 11.03 19.46 18.68
CA CYS A 330 12.09 20.39 19.09
C CYS A 330 13.42 19.67 19.25
N GLU A 331 14.52 20.40 19.08
CA GLU A 331 15.83 20.02 19.59
C GLU A 331 15.91 20.41 21.06
N ASP A 332 16.12 19.41 21.92
CA ASP A 332 16.24 19.53 23.37
C ASP A 332 17.65 19.21 23.88
N GLY A 333 18.62 19.09 22.97
CA GLY A 333 20.01 18.69 23.24
C GLY A 333 20.19 17.18 23.47
N THR A 334 19.12 16.38 23.40
CA THR A 334 19.21 14.92 23.54
C THR A 334 19.31 14.23 22.17
N SER A 335 19.94 13.05 22.15
CA SER A 335 19.95 12.17 20.97
C SER A 335 18.72 11.26 20.90
N LEU A 336 17.61 11.65 21.56
CA LEU A 336 16.40 10.83 21.59
C LEU A 336 15.65 10.89 20.26
N PRO A 337 14.84 9.86 19.94
CA PRO A 337 14.00 9.87 18.75
C PRO A 337 13.04 11.07 18.74
N ALA A 338 12.70 11.57 17.55
CA ALA A 338 11.79 12.70 17.37
C ALA A 338 10.44 12.53 18.12
N THR A 339 9.95 11.28 18.26
CA THR A 339 8.73 10.98 19.02
C THR A 339 8.80 11.35 20.50
N GLN A 340 9.99 11.36 21.09
CA GLN A 340 10.22 11.72 22.49
C GLN A 340 10.58 13.20 22.66
N ARG A 341 11.01 13.86 21.58
CA ARG A 341 11.31 15.30 21.54
C ARG A 341 10.12 16.15 21.08
N ALA A 342 8.92 15.66 21.31
CA ALA A 342 7.67 16.36 21.02
C ALA A 342 7.25 17.20 22.22
N TYR A 343 6.93 18.48 22.01
CA TYR A 343 6.56 19.46 23.03
C TYR A 343 5.31 20.23 22.67
N HIS A 344 4.55 20.70 23.67
CA HIS A 344 3.45 21.64 23.42
C HIS A 344 4.02 23.02 23.03
N VAL A 345 3.26 23.80 22.25
CA VAL A 345 3.69 25.14 21.79
C VAL A 345 4.03 26.06 22.95
N ASP A 346 3.27 25.97 24.06
CA ASP A 346 3.54 26.76 25.25
C ASP A 346 4.83 26.36 25.98
N GLU A 347 5.23 25.09 25.89
CA GLU A 347 6.51 24.63 26.46
C GLU A 347 7.69 25.22 25.68
N LEU A 348 7.57 25.32 24.36
CA LEU A 348 8.57 25.97 23.51
C LEU A 348 8.69 27.46 23.81
N LYS A 349 7.57 28.17 24.01
CA LYS A 349 7.56 29.61 24.31
C LYS A 349 8.13 29.97 25.69
N THR A 350 8.10 29.03 26.63
CA THR A 350 8.51 29.26 28.02
C THR A 350 9.92 28.76 28.33
N ASN A 351 10.56 28.04 27.41
CA ASN A 351 11.87 27.42 27.62
C ASN A 351 12.83 27.78 26.49
N ASP A 352 13.77 28.68 26.80
CA ASP A 352 14.81 29.16 25.87
C ASP A 352 15.80 28.06 25.43
N GLY A 353 15.83 26.93 26.14
CA GLY A 353 16.64 25.76 25.79
C GLY A 353 16.04 24.89 24.68
N LEU A 354 14.77 25.08 24.31
CA LEU A 354 14.12 24.32 23.24
C LEU A 354 14.18 25.10 21.93
N LYS A 355 14.71 24.47 20.89
CA LYS A 355 14.71 25.02 19.52
C LYS A 355 13.89 24.13 18.60
N ILE A 356 13.39 24.67 17.50
CA ILE A 356 12.63 23.88 16.53
C ILE A 356 13.60 22.95 15.79
N ASP A 357 13.24 21.68 15.65
CA ASP A 357 14.01 20.73 14.84
C ASP A 357 13.68 20.91 13.36
N ILE A 358 14.40 21.81 12.69
CA ILE A 358 14.18 22.14 11.27
C ILE A 358 14.38 20.90 10.39
N ASN A 359 15.41 20.11 10.69
CA ASN A 359 15.75 18.91 9.93
C ASN A 359 14.60 17.88 9.96
N TYR A 360 13.92 17.71 11.10
CA TYR A 360 12.72 16.89 11.20
C TYR A 360 11.62 17.34 10.23
N TYR A 361 11.34 18.65 10.16
CA TYR A 361 10.30 19.15 9.27
C TYR A 361 10.68 19.00 7.79
N LEU A 362 11.94 19.26 7.42
CA LEU A 362 12.41 19.06 6.05
C LEU A 362 12.38 17.57 5.65
N ALA A 363 12.99 16.69 6.45
CA ALA A 363 13.21 15.29 6.11
C ALA A 363 12.02 14.36 6.39
N GLN A 364 11.25 14.60 7.47
CA GLN A 364 10.19 13.70 7.93
C GLN A 364 8.77 14.26 7.73
N GLN A 365 8.62 15.56 7.45
CA GLN A 365 7.32 16.17 7.20
C GLN A 365 7.14 16.55 5.71
N ILE A 366 7.99 17.43 5.18
CA ILE A 366 7.84 17.96 3.81
C ILE A 366 8.28 16.93 2.77
N HIS A 367 9.52 16.42 2.87
CA HIS A 367 10.11 15.52 1.88
C HIS A 367 9.21 14.30 1.56
N PRO A 368 8.66 13.57 2.54
CA PRO A 368 7.86 12.37 2.24
C PRO A 368 6.55 12.72 1.52
N VAL A 369 5.92 13.86 1.84
CA VAL A 369 4.68 14.30 1.19
C VAL A 369 4.95 14.65 -0.26
N VAL A 370 5.96 15.48 -0.51
CA VAL A 370 6.30 15.95 -1.86
C VAL A 370 6.83 14.80 -2.72
N SER A 371 7.68 13.95 -2.18
CA SER A 371 8.21 12.78 -2.89
C SER A 371 7.11 11.84 -3.36
N ARG A 372 6.07 11.59 -2.55
CA ARG A 372 4.93 10.77 -2.96
C ARG A 372 4.07 11.44 -4.03
N LEU A 373 3.92 12.76 -4.00
CA LEU A 373 3.17 13.50 -5.02
C LEU A 373 3.89 13.51 -6.36
N CYS A 374 5.22 13.62 -6.34
CA CYS A 374 6.06 13.70 -7.53
C CYS A 374 6.56 12.32 -8.03
N GLU A 375 6.28 11.23 -7.32
CA GLU A 375 6.68 9.86 -7.70
C GLU A 375 6.32 9.48 -9.15
N PRO A 376 5.10 9.76 -9.68
CA PRO A 376 4.76 9.43 -11.05
C PRO A 376 5.19 10.50 -12.08
N ILE A 377 5.86 11.58 -11.65
CA ILE A 377 6.22 12.71 -12.52
C ILE A 377 7.63 12.52 -13.05
N GLU A 378 7.77 12.49 -14.38
CA GLU A 378 9.08 12.44 -15.03
C GLU A 378 9.85 13.77 -14.83
N GLY A 379 11.17 13.70 -14.73
CA GLY A 379 12.03 14.89 -14.57
C GLY A 379 12.35 15.30 -13.12
N THR A 380 11.75 14.64 -12.12
CA THR A 380 12.13 14.80 -10.71
C THR A 380 12.15 13.46 -9.97
N ASP A 381 12.92 13.37 -8.89
CA ASP A 381 12.94 12.19 -8.03
C ASP A 381 13.11 12.55 -6.55
N ALA A 382 13.02 11.55 -5.67
CA ALA A 382 13.16 11.75 -4.23
C ALA A 382 14.54 12.30 -3.82
N ALA A 383 15.60 12.02 -4.59
CA ALA A 383 16.94 12.52 -4.30
C ALA A 383 17.08 13.98 -4.69
N ARG A 384 16.50 14.40 -5.82
CA ARG A 384 16.44 15.80 -6.25
C ARG A 384 15.58 16.63 -5.30
N ILE A 385 14.46 16.09 -4.83
CA ILE A 385 13.62 16.76 -3.81
C ILE A 385 14.39 16.94 -2.50
N ALA A 386 15.18 15.94 -2.09
CA ALA A 386 16.05 16.05 -0.91
C ALA A 386 17.11 17.16 -1.08
N ASP A 387 17.76 17.22 -2.24
CA ASP A 387 18.73 18.25 -2.60
C ASP A 387 18.13 19.67 -2.53
N CYS A 388 16.94 19.88 -3.11
CA CYS A 388 16.23 21.16 -3.02
C CYS A 388 15.92 21.57 -1.57
N LEU A 389 15.66 20.60 -0.69
CA LEU A 389 15.42 20.82 0.73
C LEU A 389 16.71 20.93 1.56
N GLY A 390 17.90 20.84 0.95
CA GLY A 390 19.19 20.89 1.65
C GLY A 390 19.57 19.62 2.42
N LEU A 391 18.94 18.49 2.08
CA LEU A 391 19.20 17.18 2.69
C LEU A 391 20.19 16.37 1.83
N ASP A 392 20.96 15.45 2.43
CA ASP A 392 21.89 14.58 1.69
C ASP A 392 21.13 13.62 0.73
N PRO A 393 21.27 13.78 -0.60
CA PRO A 393 20.53 12.98 -1.58
C PRO A 393 20.89 11.49 -1.56
N SER A 394 22.07 11.13 -1.05
CA SER A 394 22.60 9.76 -1.04
C SER A 394 21.71 8.78 -0.28
N ASN A 395 21.08 9.25 0.79
CA ASN A 395 20.19 8.45 1.64
C ASN A 395 18.82 8.18 0.98
N TYR A 396 18.42 9.01 0.02
CA TYR A 396 17.10 8.93 -0.62
C TYR A 396 17.11 8.16 -1.94
N ARG A 397 18.27 8.00 -2.59
CA ARG A 397 18.42 7.15 -3.78
C ARG A 397 18.09 5.67 -3.53
N LYS A 398 18.31 5.19 -2.30
CA LYS A 398 18.06 3.79 -1.91
C LYS A 398 16.56 3.45 -1.76
N TYR A 399 15.72 4.44 -1.47
CA TYR A 399 14.30 4.23 -1.15
C TYR A 399 13.42 3.95 -2.38
N LYS A 400 13.77 4.50 -3.56
CA LYS A 400 13.02 4.29 -4.82
C LYS A 400 12.97 2.81 -5.22
N HIS A 401 14.07 2.08 -5.03
CA HIS A 401 14.22 0.73 -5.54
C HIS A 401 13.64 -0.38 -4.65
N GLN A 402 13.38 -0.12 -3.35
CA GLN A 402 12.66 -1.06 -2.50
C GLN A 402 11.13 -1.02 -2.74
N ALA A 403 10.59 0.15 -3.07
CA ALA A 403 9.15 0.33 -3.34
C ALA A 403 8.73 -0.16 -4.73
N GLU A 404 9.55 0.04 -5.77
CA GLU A 404 9.31 -0.49 -7.12
C GLU A 404 9.28 -2.04 -7.15
N ALA A 405 9.99 -2.70 -6.23
CA ALA A 405 9.96 -4.15 -6.08
C ALA A 405 8.64 -4.70 -5.47
N GLU A 406 7.79 -3.83 -4.91
CA GLU A 406 6.55 -4.22 -4.21
C GLU A 406 5.29 -4.28 -5.11
N GLU A 407 5.29 -3.65 -6.30
CA GLU A 407 4.17 -3.76 -7.26
C GLU A 407 4.58 -4.52 -8.53
N PRO A 408 4.71 -5.86 -8.49
CA PRO A 408 4.75 -6.64 -9.71
C PRO A 408 3.34 -6.72 -10.32
N THR A 409 3.21 -6.20 -11.53
CA THR A 409 2.17 -6.57 -12.50
C THR A 409 2.07 -8.11 -12.59
N PRO A 410 0.87 -8.71 -12.45
CA PRO A 410 0.73 -10.16 -12.56
C PRO A 410 1.13 -10.65 -13.96
N GLY A 411 2.33 -11.22 -14.08
CA GLY A 411 2.82 -11.87 -15.31
C GLY A 411 4.14 -11.35 -15.88
N GLU A 412 4.61 -10.14 -15.51
CA GLU A 412 5.82 -9.55 -16.13
C GLU A 412 7.15 -10.06 -15.54
N ASN A 413 7.13 -10.62 -14.33
CA ASN A 413 8.35 -11.13 -13.67
C ASN A 413 8.98 -12.37 -14.34
N ILE A 414 8.39 -12.92 -15.40
CA ILE A 414 8.92 -14.08 -16.13
C ILE A 414 9.94 -13.65 -17.20
N SER A 415 9.97 -12.38 -17.63
CA SER A 415 10.83 -11.91 -18.73
C SER A 415 12.00 -11.00 -18.34
N LEU A 416 12.12 -10.58 -17.08
CA LEU A 416 13.24 -9.72 -16.65
C LEU A 416 14.57 -10.44 -16.82
N SER A 417 15.57 -9.72 -17.34
CA SER A 417 16.94 -10.23 -17.39
C SER A 417 17.47 -10.43 -15.97
N ASP A 418 18.36 -11.40 -15.76
CA ASP A 418 18.96 -11.60 -14.43
C ASP A 418 19.75 -10.36 -13.95
N GLU A 419 20.27 -9.55 -14.86
CA GLU A 419 20.97 -8.30 -14.54
C GLU A 419 20.01 -7.30 -13.89
N GLU A 420 18.82 -7.12 -14.47
CA GLU A 420 17.76 -6.28 -13.90
C GLU A 420 17.21 -6.89 -12.61
N ARG A 421 17.00 -8.21 -12.58
CA ARG A 421 16.47 -8.95 -11.44
C ARG A 421 17.36 -8.87 -10.20
N TYR A 422 18.68 -8.70 -10.37
CA TYR A 422 19.66 -8.70 -9.28
C TYR A 422 20.37 -7.38 -9.06
N LYS A 423 20.03 -6.34 -9.82
CA LYS A 423 20.64 -5.00 -9.79
C LYS A 423 20.75 -4.39 -8.40
N TYR A 424 19.76 -4.66 -7.54
CA TYR A 424 19.63 -4.05 -6.21
C TYR A 424 19.97 -4.98 -5.05
N CYS A 425 20.32 -6.23 -5.35
CA CYS A 425 20.76 -7.15 -4.30
C CYS A 425 22.22 -6.86 -3.97
N ASP A 426 22.55 -6.74 -2.68
CA ASP A 426 23.93 -6.57 -2.22
C ASP A 426 24.86 -7.60 -2.86
N ARG A 427 26.02 -7.12 -3.30
CA ARG A 427 27.07 -7.96 -3.88
C ARG A 427 27.80 -8.67 -2.74
N LEU A 428 28.19 -9.91 -2.99
CA LEU A 428 29.05 -10.62 -2.04
C LEU A 428 30.47 -10.07 -2.19
N VAL A 429 30.96 -9.40 -1.15
CA VAL A 429 32.23 -8.67 -1.14
C VAL A 429 33.25 -9.40 -0.27
N SER A 430 34.51 -9.48 -0.69
CA SER A 430 35.62 -9.94 0.17
C SER A 430 36.63 -8.80 0.35
N GLY A 431 36.58 -8.12 1.50
CA GLY A 431 37.41 -6.95 1.76
C GLY A 431 36.77 -5.66 1.25
N ASN A 432 37.59 -4.73 0.73
CA ASN A 432 37.17 -3.38 0.31
C ASN A 432 36.77 -3.26 -1.17
N GLU A 433 36.61 -4.36 -1.92
CA GLU A 433 36.42 -4.32 -3.39
C GLU A 433 35.20 -5.09 -3.91
N GLU A 434 34.57 -4.55 -4.96
CA GLU A 434 33.21 -4.83 -5.45
C GLU A 434 32.90 -6.25 -6.01
N TYR A 435 33.86 -7.18 -6.05
CA TYR A 435 33.69 -8.51 -6.67
C TYR A 435 34.43 -9.62 -5.92
N LEU A 436 33.75 -10.76 -5.68
CA LEU A 436 34.38 -11.98 -5.17
C LEU A 436 34.77 -12.91 -6.32
N SER A 437 36.08 -13.07 -6.57
CA SER A 437 36.61 -14.16 -7.39
C SER A 437 37.11 -15.29 -6.49
N VAL A 438 36.64 -16.52 -6.71
CA VAL A 438 37.08 -17.70 -5.93
C VAL A 438 38.44 -18.21 -6.41
N GLU A 439 38.86 -17.81 -7.62
CA GLU A 439 40.08 -18.29 -8.29
C GLU A 439 41.33 -17.49 -7.89
N LYS A 440 41.22 -16.16 -7.81
CA LYS A 440 42.33 -15.25 -7.48
C LYS A 440 41.83 -14.12 -6.61
N CYS A 441 42.69 -13.65 -5.70
CA CYS A 441 42.43 -12.42 -4.97
C CYS A 441 42.33 -11.24 -5.93
N CYS A 442 41.47 -10.26 -5.62
CA CYS A 442 41.32 -9.04 -6.40
C CYS A 442 42.52 -8.10 -6.25
N ASN A 443 43.26 -8.21 -5.14
CA ASN A 443 44.55 -7.54 -4.97
C ASN A 443 45.62 -8.21 -5.85
N PRO A 444 46.21 -7.49 -6.83
CA PRO A 444 47.23 -8.04 -7.73
C PRO A 444 48.50 -8.53 -7.01
N GLU A 445 48.83 -7.95 -5.86
CA GLU A 445 50.00 -8.31 -5.05
C GLU A 445 49.76 -9.52 -4.15
N CYS A 446 48.51 -10.00 -4.06
CA CYS A 446 48.12 -11.11 -3.22
C CYS A 446 48.12 -12.42 -4.01
N SER A 447 49.01 -13.34 -3.63
CA SER A 447 49.11 -14.69 -4.23
C SER A 447 48.14 -15.71 -3.63
N VAL A 448 47.31 -15.28 -2.67
CA VAL A 448 46.35 -16.16 -1.98
C VAL A 448 45.20 -16.53 -2.90
N ARG A 449 44.87 -17.83 -2.95
CA ARG A 449 43.70 -18.36 -3.66
C ARG A 449 42.49 -18.39 -2.72
N PRO A 450 41.42 -17.59 -2.94
CA PRO A 450 40.27 -17.53 -2.04
C PRO A 450 39.56 -18.88 -1.81
N ILE A 451 39.64 -19.81 -2.77
CA ILE A 451 39.14 -21.18 -2.61
C ILE A 451 39.72 -21.94 -1.41
N GLN A 452 40.96 -21.64 -1.01
CA GLN A 452 41.61 -22.27 0.15
C GLN A 452 40.98 -21.81 1.48
N TYR A 453 40.24 -20.71 1.45
CA TYR A 453 39.55 -20.12 2.60
C TYR A 453 38.02 -20.24 2.46
N LEU A 454 37.55 -21.30 1.78
CA LEU A 454 36.13 -21.56 1.55
C LEU A 454 35.29 -21.47 2.83
N THR A 455 35.79 -21.98 3.95
CA THR A 455 35.12 -21.90 5.26
C THR A 455 34.93 -20.45 5.73
N SER A 456 35.89 -19.57 5.47
CA SER A 456 35.77 -18.14 5.78
C SER A 456 34.74 -17.44 4.89
N ILE A 457 34.68 -17.81 3.61
CA ILE A 457 33.66 -17.32 2.66
C ILE A 457 32.27 -17.80 3.07
N GLN A 458 32.14 -19.08 3.45
CA GLN A 458 30.90 -19.65 4.00
C GLN A 458 30.45 -18.94 5.28
N ASN A 459 31.40 -18.57 6.15
CA ASN A 459 31.10 -17.83 7.37
C ASN A 459 30.71 -16.36 7.12
N GLN A 460 31.17 -15.75 6.02
CA GLN A 460 30.70 -14.42 5.59
C GLN A 460 29.23 -14.41 5.13
N LEU A 461 28.61 -15.57 4.89
CA LEU A 461 27.18 -15.66 4.60
C LEU A 461 26.30 -15.69 5.87
N ASN A 462 26.91 -15.62 7.06
CA ASN A 462 26.24 -15.76 8.36
C ASN A 462 26.34 -14.50 9.25
N TRP A 463 26.36 -13.30 8.66
CA TRP A 463 26.38 -12.06 9.43
C TRP A 463 25.12 -11.83 10.24
N LEU A 464 25.29 -11.26 11.42
CA LEU A 464 24.22 -10.76 12.27
C LEU A 464 24.27 -9.22 12.28
N ILE A 465 23.14 -8.57 12.00
CA ILE A 465 22.97 -7.12 12.07
C ILE A 465 22.02 -6.76 13.21
N CYS A 466 22.27 -5.62 13.85
CA CYS A 466 21.35 -5.06 14.85
C CYS A 466 20.06 -4.59 14.18
N GLU A 467 18.93 -4.78 14.85
CA GLU A 467 17.63 -4.28 14.38
C GLU A 467 17.45 -2.77 14.50
N ASP A 468 18.25 -2.13 15.35
CA ASP A 468 18.17 -0.70 15.63
C ASP A 468 18.82 0.08 14.48
N PRO A 469 18.07 0.90 13.72
CA PRO A 469 18.62 1.69 12.61
C PRO A 469 19.69 2.70 13.03
N GLY A 470 19.72 3.09 14.31
CA GLY A 470 20.77 3.94 14.88
C GLY A 470 22.02 3.18 15.32
N CYS A 471 22.01 1.84 15.25
CA CYS A 471 23.10 0.99 15.69
C CYS A 471 23.78 0.31 14.49
N THR A 472 25.04 0.63 14.24
CA THR A 472 25.82 0.07 13.13
C THR A 472 26.43 -1.31 13.44
N ASN A 473 26.02 -1.95 14.55
CA ASN A 473 26.65 -3.19 15.00
C ASN A 473 26.37 -4.35 14.04
N ARG A 474 27.47 -4.93 13.54
CA ARG A 474 27.45 -6.06 12.60
C ARG A 474 28.52 -7.06 13.01
N ILE A 475 28.11 -8.26 13.39
CA ILE A 475 29.01 -9.27 13.99
C ILE A 475 28.81 -10.64 13.35
N ARG A 476 29.87 -11.46 13.41
CA ARG A 476 29.87 -12.83 12.87
C ARG A 476 29.63 -13.91 13.91
N ARG A 477 29.90 -13.60 15.18
CA ARG A 477 29.72 -14.52 16.30
C ARG A 477 28.42 -14.19 17.01
N VAL A 478 27.62 -15.23 17.25
CA VAL A 478 26.38 -15.11 18.01
C VAL A 478 26.74 -14.70 19.45
N PRO A 479 26.26 -13.54 19.92
CA PRO A 479 26.37 -13.14 21.32
C PRO A 479 25.77 -14.19 22.24
N LEU A 480 26.37 -14.40 23.41
CA LEU A 480 25.89 -15.39 24.39
C LEU A 480 24.63 -14.92 25.16
N HIS A 481 24.31 -13.62 25.08
CA HIS A 481 23.13 -13.04 25.71
C HIS A 481 21.97 -12.94 24.72
N PHE A 482 20.81 -13.45 25.11
CA PHE A 482 19.61 -13.55 24.27
C PHE A 482 18.39 -12.93 24.95
N SER A 483 17.52 -12.35 24.12
CA SER A 483 16.16 -11.98 24.49
C SER A 483 15.20 -12.83 23.66
N ARG A 484 14.48 -13.75 24.34
CA ARG A 484 13.72 -14.83 23.68
C ARG A 484 14.63 -15.68 22.77
N ASN A 485 14.31 -15.78 21.48
CA ASN A 485 15.04 -16.59 20.49
C ASN A 485 16.11 -15.79 19.73
N TYR A 486 16.34 -14.52 20.06
CA TYR A 486 17.24 -13.65 19.30
C TYR A 486 18.40 -13.15 20.18
N PRO A 487 19.64 -13.15 19.63
CA PRO A 487 20.80 -12.63 20.34
C PRO A 487 20.69 -11.11 20.55
N ILE A 488 21.15 -10.61 21.69
CA ILE A 488 21.18 -9.19 22.01
C ILE A 488 22.43 -8.56 21.41
N CYS A 489 22.26 -7.39 20.80
CA CYS A 489 23.34 -6.59 20.24
C CYS A 489 24.36 -6.22 21.31
N THR A 490 25.63 -6.57 21.10
CA THR A 490 26.73 -6.28 22.03
C THR A 490 27.18 -4.82 22.06
N GLN A 491 26.64 -3.97 21.18
CA GLN A 491 27.02 -2.55 21.08
C GLN A 491 25.98 -1.63 21.69
N CYS A 492 24.68 -1.81 21.37
CA CYS A 492 23.62 -0.99 21.95
C CYS A 492 22.94 -1.65 23.16
N GLU A 493 23.22 -2.94 23.42
CA GLU A 493 22.69 -3.75 24.53
C GLU A 493 21.16 -3.83 24.63
N LYS A 494 20.45 -3.29 23.63
CA LYS A 494 19.01 -3.08 23.60
C LYS A 494 18.34 -3.71 22.39
N GLY A 495 18.96 -3.59 21.21
CA GLY A 495 18.46 -4.18 19.97
C GLY A 495 18.77 -5.67 19.88
N VAL A 496 17.87 -6.46 19.29
CA VAL A 496 18.17 -7.84 18.92
C VAL A 496 18.90 -7.91 17.58
N MET A 497 19.65 -8.99 17.38
CA MET A 497 20.49 -9.20 16.20
C MET A 497 19.84 -10.24 15.26
N PHE A 498 19.69 -9.90 13.99
CA PHE A 498 19.11 -10.74 12.95
C PHE A 498 20.16 -11.19 11.94
N LYS A 499 19.98 -12.38 11.33
CA LYS A 499 20.83 -12.77 10.21
C LYS A 499 20.57 -11.85 9.03
N GLU A 500 21.64 -11.24 8.52
CA GLU A 500 21.64 -10.28 7.40
C GLU A 500 20.97 -10.85 6.13
N PHE A 501 21.02 -12.18 5.95
CA PHE A 501 20.49 -12.89 4.76
C PHE A 501 19.28 -13.79 5.07
N LEU A 502 18.35 -13.35 5.94
CA LEU A 502 16.99 -13.89 5.96
C LEU A 502 16.06 -12.99 5.15
N PRO A 503 15.03 -13.54 4.47
CA PRO A 503 13.92 -12.73 3.99
C PRO A 503 13.25 -12.09 5.21
N GLN A 504 13.51 -10.81 5.44
CA GLN A 504 12.77 -10.03 6.42
C GLN A 504 11.30 -10.02 5.98
N PRO A 505 10.33 -10.38 6.84
CA PRO A 505 8.99 -9.90 6.65
C PRO A 505 9.07 -8.37 6.72
N SER A 506 8.58 -7.69 5.68
CA SER A 506 8.52 -6.23 5.57
C SER A 506 8.31 -5.54 6.94
N PRO A 507 9.01 -4.43 7.25
CA PRO A 507 8.84 -3.73 8.51
C PRO A 507 7.55 -2.91 8.49
N THR A 508 6.41 -3.56 8.65
CA THR A 508 5.20 -2.93 9.20
C THR A 508 4.58 -3.82 10.26
N ARG A 509 5.01 -3.55 11.51
CA ARG A 509 4.27 -3.80 12.76
C ARG A 509 3.87 -5.24 13.08
N ALA A 510 4.40 -5.69 14.22
CA ALA A 510 3.61 -6.41 15.20
C ALA A 510 2.23 -5.74 15.40
N ARG A 511 1.23 -6.24 14.67
CA ARG A 511 -0.17 -6.21 15.06
C ARG A 511 -0.68 -7.64 14.95
N ARG A 512 -1.18 -8.12 16.09
CA ARG A 512 -1.87 -9.39 16.25
C ARG A 512 -2.97 -9.53 15.19
N ASN A 513 -3.08 -10.74 14.65
CA ASN A 513 -4.06 -11.30 13.70
C ASN A 513 -3.75 -11.14 12.19
N PRO A 514 -3.77 -12.26 11.43
CA PRO A 514 -3.47 -12.27 10.00
C PRO A 514 -4.70 -11.81 9.18
N PRO A 515 -4.54 -10.95 8.16
CA PRO A 515 -5.54 -10.85 7.10
C PRO A 515 -5.44 -12.08 6.20
N LYS A 516 -6.55 -12.81 6.11
CA LYS A 516 -6.81 -13.78 5.03
C LYS A 516 -6.87 -12.99 3.72
N GLY A 517 -6.04 -13.34 2.73
CA GLY A 517 -6.16 -12.76 1.38
C GLY A 517 -4.92 -13.01 0.54
N ASN A 518 -5.09 -13.83 -0.49
CA ASN A 518 -4.13 -14.20 -1.52
C ASN A 518 -3.41 -12.97 -2.11
N ASN A 519 -2.08 -13.05 -2.19
CA ASN A 519 -1.23 -12.62 -3.31
C ASN A 519 0.22 -12.59 -2.82
N TYR A 520 1.02 -13.61 -3.13
CA TYR A 520 2.42 -13.65 -2.73
C TYR A 520 3.27 -14.23 -3.85
N SER A 521 4.26 -13.44 -4.28
CA SER A 521 5.16 -13.76 -5.38
C SER A 521 6.05 -14.95 -5.01
N LEU A 522 6.05 -15.95 -5.88
CA LEU A 522 7.11 -16.94 -5.90
C LEU A 522 8.42 -16.24 -6.26
N GLU A 523 9.53 -16.77 -5.76
CA GLU A 523 10.88 -16.62 -6.33
C GLU A 523 11.85 -15.58 -5.78
N THR A 524 11.77 -15.19 -4.50
CA THR A 524 12.99 -14.76 -3.78
C THR A 524 13.92 -15.93 -3.47
N SER A 525 13.38 -17.16 -3.44
CA SER A 525 14.15 -18.35 -3.08
C SER A 525 15.01 -18.93 -4.20
N ARG A 526 14.70 -18.65 -5.48
CA ARG A 526 15.57 -19.07 -6.61
C ARG A 526 16.77 -18.13 -6.84
N VAL A 527 16.74 -16.93 -6.24
CA VAL A 527 17.71 -15.82 -6.38
C VAL A 527 19.11 -16.23 -5.93
N LEU A 528 19.17 -17.03 -4.87
CA LEU A 528 20.41 -17.31 -4.16
C LEU A 528 21.17 -18.49 -4.82
N ALA A 529 20.44 -19.42 -5.45
CA ALA A 529 21.01 -20.49 -6.27
C ALA A 529 21.39 -20.04 -7.69
N ARG A 530 20.69 -19.05 -8.28
CA ARG A 530 20.98 -18.54 -9.64
C ARG A 530 22.03 -17.43 -9.67
N LYS A 531 22.22 -16.62 -8.61
CA LYS A 531 23.31 -15.61 -8.54
C LYS A 531 24.71 -16.22 -8.58
N PHE A 532 24.88 -17.47 -8.15
CA PHE A 532 26.15 -18.20 -8.30
C PHE A 532 26.43 -18.60 -9.76
N HIS A 533 25.40 -18.69 -10.62
CA HIS A 533 25.52 -19.18 -12.00
C HIS A 533 25.80 -18.10 -13.07
N LYS A 534 25.71 -16.79 -12.77
CA LYS A 534 25.78 -15.71 -13.80
C LYS A 534 26.95 -14.72 -13.70
N ALA A 535 28.02 -15.04 -12.99
CA ALA A 535 29.26 -14.24 -13.05
C ALA A 535 30.08 -14.42 -14.37
N VAL A 536 29.48 -14.90 -15.47
CA VAL A 536 30.19 -15.20 -16.74
C VAL A 536 29.29 -14.90 -17.97
N PRO A 537 29.69 -14.02 -18.90
CA PRO A 537 28.91 -13.67 -20.09
C PRO A 537 29.08 -14.70 -21.24
N ARG A 538 28.02 -14.87 -22.06
CA ARG A 538 27.96 -15.69 -23.28
C ARG A 538 28.17 -14.83 -24.53
N SER A 539 28.96 -15.30 -25.49
CA SER A 539 28.68 -15.05 -26.90
C SER A 539 29.06 -16.23 -27.79
N ALA A 540 28.20 -16.43 -28.79
CA ALA A 540 28.40 -17.06 -30.10
C ALA A 540 28.04 -18.57 -30.32
N PHE A 541 26.96 -18.72 -31.10
CA PHE A 541 26.53 -19.78 -32.02
C PHE A 541 25.67 -20.98 -31.58
N HIS A 542 24.61 -21.15 -32.38
CA HIS A 542 23.52 -22.13 -32.36
C HIS A 542 23.99 -23.59 -32.51
N CYS A 543 23.31 -24.51 -31.80
CA CYS A 543 22.68 -25.70 -32.41
C CYS A 543 21.63 -26.29 -31.45
N SER A 544 20.55 -26.76 -32.06
CA SER A 544 19.31 -27.31 -31.51
C SER A 544 19.45 -28.59 -30.69
N GLY A 545 18.69 -28.68 -29.58
CA GLY A 545 18.32 -29.93 -28.92
C GLY A 545 19.01 -30.20 -27.57
N CYS A 546 18.20 -30.57 -26.57
CA CYS A 546 18.53 -31.04 -25.21
C CYS A 546 18.73 -29.98 -24.11
N TYR A 547 17.63 -29.76 -23.36
CA TYR A 547 17.61 -29.22 -22.00
C TYR A 547 18.28 -30.20 -21.03
N ASN A 548 19.46 -29.87 -20.53
CA ASN A 548 19.95 -30.25 -19.19
C ASN A 548 21.13 -29.34 -18.82
N GLY A 549 20.94 -28.55 -17.77
CA GLY A 549 21.83 -27.48 -17.36
C GLY A 549 23.16 -27.98 -16.82
N ASN A 550 24.17 -27.98 -17.70
CA ASN A 550 25.59 -27.96 -17.39
C ASN A 550 26.21 -26.73 -18.10
N PHE A 551 27.41 -26.30 -17.68
CA PHE A 551 28.26 -25.23 -18.24
C PHE A 551 27.92 -23.80 -17.74
N PHE A 552 28.84 -23.01 -17.16
CA PHE A 552 30.21 -22.66 -17.60
C PHE A 552 31.27 -22.67 -16.48
N LEU A 553 32.46 -23.21 -16.79
CA LEU A 553 33.75 -22.92 -16.13
C LEU A 553 34.86 -22.65 -17.18
N ALA A 554 34.46 -22.33 -18.41
CA ALA A 554 35.34 -22.37 -19.58
C ALA A 554 36.08 -21.05 -19.89
N ALA A 555 35.89 -19.96 -19.13
CA ALA A 555 36.37 -18.64 -19.57
C ALA A 555 37.86 -18.34 -19.26
N ARG A 556 38.59 -19.20 -18.53
CA ARG A 556 40.06 -19.04 -18.34
C ARG A 556 40.90 -20.23 -18.78
N PHE A 557 40.26 -21.35 -19.09
CA PHE A 557 40.88 -22.48 -19.76
C PHE A 557 40.65 -22.35 -21.28
N LYS A 558 41.23 -21.33 -21.92
CA LYS A 558 41.42 -21.40 -23.38
C LYS A 558 42.38 -22.56 -23.66
N GLY A 559 41.81 -23.76 -23.80
CA GLY A 559 42.52 -25.02 -24.08
C GLY A 559 42.23 -26.21 -23.14
N ALA A 560 41.50 -26.06 -22.02
CA ALA A 560 41.21 -27.21 -21.14
C ALA A 560 39.71 -27.57 -21.11
N THR A 561 39.43 -28.84 -21.39
CA THR A 561 38.09 -29.42 -21.56
C THR A 561 37.34 -29.70 -20.26
N LYS A 562 37.93 -29.45 -19.07
CA LYS A 562 37.29 -29.70 -17.78
C LYS A 562 37.65 -28.69 -16.70
N VAL A 563 36.62 -28.36 -15.92
CA VAL A 563 36.69 -27.74 -14.60
C VAL A 563 37.52 -28.60 -13.66
N PRO A 564 38.48 -28.06 -12.90
CA PRO A 564 39.12 -28.83 -11.84
C PRO A 564 38.09 -29.15 -10.73
N ALA A 565 38.00 -30.41 -10.32
CA ALA A 565 37.00 -30.90 -9.34
C ALA A 565 36.98 -30.11 -8.02
N GLU A 566 38.11 -29.50 -7.63
CA GLU A 566 38.20 -28.61 -6.47
C GLU A 566 37.25 -27.41 -6.54
N PHE A 567 37.09 -26.79 -7.71
CA PHE A 567 36.22 -25.63 -7.91
C PHE A 567 34.75 -26.03 -7.93
N GLU A 568 34.43 -27.18 -8.53
CA GLU A 568 33.08 -27.73 -8.55
C GLU A 568 32.60 -28.08 -7.14
N LEU A 569 33.46 -28.72 -6.34
CA LEU A 569 33.16 -29.04 -4.94
C LEU A 569 32.97 -27.78 -4.08
N ALA A 570 33.82 -26.76 -4.26
CA ALA A 570 33.71 -25.49 -3.55
C ALA A 570 32.39 -24.76 -3.88
N TYR A 571 32.01 -24.76 -5.16
CA TYR A 571 30.74 -24.21 -5.63
C TYR A 571 29.54 -24.94 -5.02
N MET A 572 29.54 -26.28 -5.05
CA MET A 572 28.45 -27.08 -4.50
C MET A 572 28.26 -26.85 -3.00
N LYS A 573 29.36 -26.69 -2.24
CA LYS A 573 29.30 -26.38 -0.79
C LYS A 573 28.69 -25.00 -0.50
N LEU A 574 29.03 -23.99 -1.29
CA LEU A 574 28.43 -22.65 -1.17
C LEU A 574 26.95 -22.66 -1.55
N ARG A 575 26.61 -23.36 -2.63
CA ARG A 575 25.22 -23.55 -3.09
C ARG A 575 24.38 -24.30 -2.07
N GLU A 576 24.89 -25.36 -1.45
CA GLU A 576 24.16 -26.17 -0.48
C GLU A 576 23.82 -25.36 0.78
N GLN A 577 24.73 -24.52 1.27
CA GLN A 577 24.47 -23.64 2.42
C GLN A 577 23.31 -22.69 2.14
N VAL A 578 23.28 -22.16 0.92
CA VAL A 578 22.22 -21.30 0.42
C VAL A 578 20.90 -22.08 0.28
N GLU A 579 20.90 -23.25 -0.35
CA GLU A 579 19.72 -24.10 -0.48
C GLU A 579 19.15 -24.55 0.87
N LYS A 580 19.97 -24.78 1.90
CA LYS A 580 19.51 -25.13 3.25
C LYS A 580 18.69 -24.02 3.89
N VAL A 581 19.11 -22.76 3.72
CA VAL A 581 18.34 -21.59 4.18
C VAL A 581 17.02 -21.50 3.43
N LEU A 582 17.04 -21.76 2.13
CA LEU A 582 15.86 -21.69 1.28
C LEU A 582 14.86 -22.80 1.57
N ARG A 583 15.27 -24.04 1.80
CA ARG A 583 14.37 -25.17 2.09
C ARG A 583 13.47 -24.96 3.31
N HIS A 584 13.91 -24.14 4.26
CA HIS A 584 13.18 -23.83 5.49
C HIS A 584 12.61 -22.41 5.51
N SER A 585 12.78 -21.64 4.43
CA SER A 585 12.17 -20.32 4.31
C SER A 585 10.70 -20.48 3.94
N ALA A 586 9.82 -19.72 4.60
CA ALA A 586 8.36 -19.83 4.49
C ALA A 586 7.78 -19.54 3.08
N TYR A 587 8.63 -19.23 2.08
CA TYR A 587 8.24 -18.74 0.76
C TYR A 587 8.92 -19.48 -0.40
N SER A 588 9.71 -20.53 -0.13
CA SER A 588 10.30 -21.38 -1.18
C SER A 588 9.43 -22.59 -1.52
N VAL A 589 8.58 -23.02 -0.59
CA VAL A 589 7.68 -24.16 -0.72
C VAL A 589 6.25 -23.64 -0.81
N VAL A 590 5.60 -23.82 -1.96
CA VAL A 590 4.17 -23.54 -2.12
C VAL A 590 3.43 -24.84 -1.87
N ASP A 591 2.80 -24.95 -0.70
CA ASP A 591 1.94 -26.09 -0.36
C ASP A 591 0.60 -25.98 -1.10
N LEU A 592 0.53 -26.65 -2.25
CA LEU A 592 -0.68 -26.71 -3.07
C LEU A 592 -1.85 -27.40 -2.33
N GLY A 593 -1.55 -28.29 -1.39
CA GLY A 593 -2.56 -28.93 -0.53
C GLY A 593 -3.25 -27.90 0.36
N GLN A 594 -2.50 -27.01 1.01
CA GLN A 594 -3.08 -25.92 1.80
C GLN A 594 -3.82 -24.88 0.96
N LEU A 595 -3.37 -24.64 -0.27
CA LEU A 595 -3.97 -23.65 -1.17
C LEU A 595 -5.36 -24.08 -1.66
N PHE A 596 -5.54 -25.37 -1.93
CA PHE A 596 -6.77 -25.92 -2.52
C PHE A 596 -7.62 -26.74 -1.56
N ASN A 597 -7.14 -27.09 -0.36
CA ASN A 597 -7.86 -27.93 0.58
C ASN A 597 -8.21 -27.17 1.88
N PRO A 598 -9.47 -26.77 2.08
CA PRO A 598 -9.88 -25.94 3.23
C PRO A 598 -9.89 -26.68 4.58
N LEU A 599 -9.63 -27.99 4.62
CA LEU A 599 -9.81 -28.85 5.80
C LEU A 599 -8.57 -28.97 6.71
N ASN A 600 -7.37 -28.58 6.29
CA ASN A 600 -6.13 -28.86 7.04
C ASN A 600 -5.62 -27.72 7.94
N LYS A 601 -6.49 -26.82 8.42
CA LYS A 601 -6.05 -25.70 9.29
C LYS A 601 -5.91 -26.02 10.78
N HIS A 602 -6.11 -27.28 11.21
CA HIS A 602 -6.14 -27.61 12.65
C HIS A 602 -5.12 -28.63 13.17
N ASP A 603 -4.16 -29.12 12.38
CA ASP A 603 -3.12 -30.04 12.88
C ASP A 603 -1.77 -29.33 13.10
N THR A 604 -1.76 -28.33 13.97
CA THR A 604 -0.53 -27.91 14.66
C THR A 604 -0.74 -27.97 16.17
N THR A 605 -0.87 -29.19 16.69
CA THR A 605 -0.47 -29.45 18.07
C THR A 605 1.04 -29.28 18.16
N PRO A 606 1.56 -28.44 19.08
CA PRO A 606 2.99 -28.41 19.33
C PRO A 606 3.36 -29.73 20.00
N THR A 607 4.17 -30.54 19.32
CA THR A 607 4.85 -31.65 19.97
C THR A 607 5.85 -31.05 20.96
N LEU A 608 5.72 -31.48 22.22
CA LEU A 608 6.56 -31.10 23.37
C LEU A 608 8.05 -31.29 23.11
#